data_AF-A0A6S7IEW5-F1
#
_entry.id   AF-A0A6S7IEW5-F1
#
_cell.length_a   1.000
_cell.length_b   1.000
_cell.length_c   1.000
_cell.angle_alpha   90.00
_cell.angle_beta   90.00
_cell.angle_gamma   90.00
#
_symmetry.space_group_name_H-M   'P 1'
#
loop_
_entity.id
_entity.type
_entity.pdbx_description
1 polymer ?
#
loop_
_entity_poly.entity_id
_entity_poly.type
_entity_poly.pdbx_seq_one_letter_code
_entity_poly.pdbx_strand_id
1 'polypeptide(L)'
;MQMIPKCLAVPLVAAAKHIGGCPVVSLWPSMLNNWKIKDETRNVEMQSLYTGSKDELWFFLIHWQIEMQSVPAIKSVVAAQKAVLDDNPELLCACLTIIQKTFQIVKTSLKQLYEHCDPAFFYTKLRVFLSGWKNSKSLPDGIIYEGVSTKPLKFSGASGSQSTTFHAFDAVLGIVHSRK
;
A
#
# COMPACT_ATOMS: atom_id res chain seq x y z
N MET A 1 21.58 5.57 -22.04
CA MET A 1 20.35 4.76 -22.00
C MET A 1 20.12 4.32 -20.57
N GLN A 2 18.93 4.52 -20.00
CA GLN A 2 18.66 4.17 -18.60
C GLN A 2 18.16 2.73 -18.49
N MET A 3 18.84 1.93 -17.67
CA MET A 3 18.69 0.48 -17.68
C MET A 3 18.96 -0.11 -16.29
N ILE A 4 18.20 -1.13 -15.91
CA ILE A 4 18.53 -2.02 -14.80
C ILE A 4 19.38 -3.17 -15.38
N PRO A 5 20.60 -3.40 -14.87
CA PRO A 5 21.50 -4.45 -15.37
C PRO A 5 20.88 -5.84 -15.28
N LYS A 6 21.29 -6.74 -16.19
CA LYS A 6 20.71 -8.08 -16.37
C LYS A 6 20.71 -8.92 -15.09
N CYS A 7 21.78 -8.80 -14.30
CA CYS A 7 21.93 -9.52 -13.02
C CYS A 7 20.88 -9.14 -11.98
N LEU A 8 20.25 -7.96 -12.09
CA LEU A 8 19.15 -7.51 -11.24
C LEU A 8 17.80 -7.61 -11.95
N ALA A 9 17.74 -7.22 -13.23
CA ALA A 9 16.50 -7.15 -14.00
C ALA A 9 15.83 -8.52 -14.16
N VAL A 10 16.58 -9.55 -14.54
CA VAL A 10 16.04 -10.89 -14.77
C VAL A 10 15.41 -11.49 -13.50
N PRO A 11 16.11 -11.56 -12.34
CA PRO A 11 15.50 -12.11 -11.13
C PRO A 11 14.36 -11.24 -10.59
N LEU A 12 14.49 -9.91 -10.65
CA LEU A 12 13.43 -9.00 -10.19
C LEU A 12 12.13 -9.21 -10.98
N VAL A 13 12.20 -9.32 -12.31
CA VAL A 13 11.02 -9.54 -13.14
C VAL A 13 10.44 -10.94 -12.92
N ALA A 14 11.29 -11.96 -12.78
CA ALA A 14 10.84 -13.31 -12.47
C ALA A 14 10.09 -13.36 -11.14
N ALA A 15 10.64 -12.74 -10.08
CA ALA A 15 10.01 -12.65 -8.77
C ALA A 15 8.69 -11.87 -8.82
N ALA A 16 8.69 -10.70 -9.47
CA ALA A 16 7.47 -9.89 -9.62
C ALA A 16 6.36 -10.68 -10.35
N LYS A 17 6.69 -11.37 -11.46
CA LYS A 17 5.73 -12.20 -12.19
C LYS A 17 5.20 -13.35 -11.33
N HIS A 18 6.08 -13.99 -10.55
CA HIS A 18 5.69 -15.09 -9.68
C HIS A 18 4.64 -14.67 -8.63
N ILE A 19 4.78 -13.47 -8.06
CA ILE A 19 3.83 -12.93 -7.06
C ILE A 19 2.66 -12.14 -7.69
N GLY A 20 2.56 -12.08 -9.02
CA GLY A 20 1.51 -11.33 -9.72
C GLY A 20 1.65 -9.79 -9.65
N GLY A 21 2.86 -9.29 -9.37
CA GLY A 21 3.16 -7.87 -9.26
C GLY A 21 3.94 -7.29 -10.45
N CYS A 22 4.25 -6.00 -10.35
CA CYS A 22 5.12 -5.30 -11.29
C CYS A 22 6.56 -5.23 -10.74
N PRO A 23 7.60 -5.23 -11.60
CA PRO A 23 9.01 -5.20 -11.18
C PRO A 23 9.46 -3.78 -10.77
N VAL A 24 8.69 -3.13 -9.92
CA VAL A 24 8.87 -1.76 -9.41
C VAL A 24 8.50 -1.73 -7.93
N VAL A 25 9.00 -0.71 -7.22
CA VAL A 25 8.53 -0.41 -5.87
C VAL A 25 7.00 -0.31 -5.83
N SER A 26 6.39 -0.96 -4.84
CA SER A 26 4.95 -0.97 -4.63
C SER A 26 4.62 -1.09 -3.15
N LEU A 27 3.39 -0.76 -2.77
CA LEU A 27 2.95 -0.76 -1.37
C LEU A 27 3.17 -2.13 -0.69
N TRP A 28 2.95 -3.24 -1.40
CA TRP A 28 3.04 -4.59 -0.83
C TRP A 28 4.45 -4.92 -0.28
N PRO A 29 5.53 -4.94 -1.10
CA PRO A 29 6.87 -5.22 -0.60
C PRO A 29 7.46 -4.10 0.25
N SER A 30 7.02 -2.85 0.12
CA SER A 30 7.57 -1.73 0.90
C SER A 30 6.93 -1.56 2.28
N MET A 31 5.74 -2.11 2.50
CA MET A 31 4.98 -1.90 3.73
C MET A 31 4.33 -3.19 4.25
N LEU A 32 3.39 -3.77 3.51
CA LEU A 32 2.58 -4.90 4.00
C LEU A 32 3.42 -6.15 4.30
N ASN A 33 4.49 -6.35 3.56
CA ASN A 33 5.43 -7.45 3.74
C ASN A 33 6.81 -7.00 4.26
N ASN A 34 6.92 -5.77 4.77
CA ASN A 34 8.17 -5.16 5.23
C ASN A 34 8.19 -4.91 6.74
N TRP A 35 7.55 -5.77 7.54
CA TRP A 35 7.50 -5.58 8.99
C TRP A 35 7.90 -6.85 9.73
N LYS A 36 8.30 -6.70 10.98
CA LYS A 36 8.53 -7.81 11.91
C LYS A 36 8.15 -7.40 13.33
N ILE A 37 7.94 -8.39 14.19
CA ILE A 37 7.78 -8.18 15.62
C ILE A 37 9.17 -7.92 16.22
N LYS A 38 9.31 -6.79 16.90
CA LYS A 38 10.56 -6.31 17.47
C LYS A 38 10.90 -6.98 18.80
N ASP A 39 9.90 -7.17 19.66
CA ASP A 39 10.09 -7.58 21.05
C ASP A 39 8.90 -8.40 21.58
N GLU A 40 9.04 -8.92 22.80
CA GLU A 40 8.02 -9.70 23.51
C GLU A 40 6.73 -8.90 23.81
N THR A 41 6.82 -7.56 23.81
CA THR A 41 5.65 -6.67 23.92
C THR A 41 4.88 -6.55 22.61
N ARG A 42 5.34 -7.26 21.57
CA ARG A 42 4.77 -7.31 20.22
C ARG A 42 4.77 -5.98 19.49
N ASN A 43 5.73 -5.10 19.80
CA ASN A 43 5.96 -3.90 19.01
C ASN A 43 6.37 -4.28 17.58
N VAL A 44 6.01 -3.44 16.61
CA VAL A 44 6.31 -3.68 15.19
C VAL A 44 7.37 -2.69 14.71
N GLU A 45 8.30 -3.18 13.89
CA GLU A 45 9.27 -2.36 13.17
C GLU A 45 9.36 -2.77 11.70
N MET A 46 9.88 -1.86 10.86
CA MET A 46 10.12 -2.14 9.45
C MET A 46 11.42 -2.92 9.27
N GLN A 47 11.43 -3.91 8.38
CA GLN A 47 12.61 -4.74 8.13
C GLN A 47 13.67 -4.00 7.30
N SER A 48 13.24 -3.09 6.43
CA SER A 48 14.12 -2.29 5.58
C SER A 48 13.57 -0.89 5.38
N LEU A 49 14.46 0.09 5.30
CA LEU A 49 14.18 1.50 5.06
C LEU A 49 15.13 2.00 3.97
N TYR A 50 14.64 2.88 3.10
CA TYR A 50 15.40 3.54 2.04
C TYR A 50 16.41 4.56 2.58
N THR A 51 16.00 5.32 3.59
CA THR A 51 16.76 6.42 4.20
C THR A 51 17.22 6.10 5.61
N GLY A 52 16.54 5.18 6.30
CA GLY A 52 16.79 4.86 7.71
C GLY A 52 16.31 5.93 8.69
N SER A 53 15.56 6.94 8.21
CA SER A 53 15.06 8.03 9.05
C SER A 53 13.89 7.59 9.92
N LYS A 54 13.66 8.34 11.01
CA LYS A 54 12.48 8.15 11.87
C LYS A 54 11.18 8.54 11.14
N ASP A 55 11.24 9.58 10.30
CA ASP A 55 10.11 10.01 9.47
C ASP A 55 9.64 8.92 8.50
N GLU A 56 10.58 8.23 7.86
CA GLU A 56 10.27 7.12 6.97
C GLU A 56 9.69 5.93 7.74
N LEU A 57 10.29 5.58 8.87
CA LEU A 57 9.77 4.52 9.74
C LEU A 57 8.33 4.84 10.18
N TRP A 58 8.08 6.08 10.61
CA TRP A 58 6.76 6.54 11.02
C TRP A 58 5.76 6.50 9.86
N PHE A 59 6.17 6.96 8.67
CA PHE A 59 5.34 6.91 7.46
C PHE A 59 4.84 5.48 7.20
N PHE A 60 5.73 4.48 7.19
CA PHE A 60 5.31 3.10 6.95
C PHE A 60 4.52 2.50 8.11
N LEU A 61 4.89 2.80 9.36
CA LEU A 61 4.18 2.25 10.54
C LEU A 61 2.74 2.74 10.61
N ILE A 62 2.46 4.02 10.34
CA ILE A 62 1.09 4.55 10.33
C ILE A 62 0.25 3.88 9.26
N HIS A 63 0.78 3.70 8.04
CA HIS A 63 0.03 3.04 6.98
C HIS A 63 -0.17 1.54 7.27
N TRP A 64 0.83 0.86 7.84
CA TRP A 64 0.67 -0.52 8.31
C TRP A 64 -0.38 -0.63 9.43
N GLN A 65 -0.37 0.30 10.38
CA GLN A 65 -1.34 0.36 11.48
C GLN A 65 -2.77 0.52 10.95
N ILE A 66 -2.97 1.37 9.95
CA ILE A 66 -4.26 1.55 9.29
C ILE A 66 -4.78 0.24 8.69
N GLU A 67 -3.92 -0.53 8.01
CA GLU A 67 -4.29 -1.83 7.45
C GLU A 67 -4.69 -2.82 8.55
N MET A 68 -3.92 -2.87 9.64
CA MET A 68 -4.22 -3.75 10.78
C MET A 68 -5.50 -3.37 11.52
N GLN A 69 -5.73 -2.07 11.73
CA GLN A 69 -6.95 -1.55 12.34
C GLN A 69 -8.18 -1.73 11.45
N SER A 70 -7.98 -1.95 10.15
CA SER A 70 -9.07 -2.20 9.20
C SER A 70 -9.55 -3.65 9.19
N VAL A 71 -8.79 -4.59 9.76
CA VAL A 71 -9.12 -6.02 9.79
C VAL A 71 -10.55 -6.32 10.32
N PRO A 72 -11.04 -5.72 11.42
CA PRO A 72 -12.40 -5.95 11.89
C PRO A 72 -13.47 -5.54 10.86
N ALA A 73 -13.27 -4.43 10.16
CA ALA A 73 -14.18 -3.99 9.11
C ALA A 73 -14.13 -4.92 7.89
N ILE A 74 -12.95 -5.36 7.46
CA ILE A 74 -12.82 -6.34 6.36
C ILE A 74 -13.55 -7.65 6.69
N LYS A 75 -13.46 -8.15 7.94
CA LYS A 75 -14.26 -9.32 8.37
C LYS A 75 -15.77 -9.01 8.37
N SER A 76 -16.14 -7.79 8.78
CA SER A 76 -17.53 -7.33 8.80
C SER A 76 -18.12 -7.18 7.40
N VAL A 77 -17.31 -6.89 6.38
CA VAL A 77 -17.74 -6.88 4.98
C VAL A 77 -18.27 -8.25 4.55
N VAL A 78 -17.54 -9.32 4.86
CA VAL A 78 -17.96 -10.69 4.53
C VAL A 78 -19.23 -11.07 5.30
N ALA A 79 -19.27 -10.74 6.59
CA ALA A 79 -20.44 -11.02 7.43
C ALA A 79 -21.69 -10.23 6.99
N ALA A 80 -21.53 -8.97 6.56
CA ALA A 80 -22.61 -8.13 6.05
C ALA A 80 -23.23 -8.72 4.78
N GLN A 81 -22.41 -9.23 3.85
CA GLN A 81 -22.90 -9.90 2.64
C GLN A 81 -23.75 -11.13 3.00
N LYS A 82 -23.29 -11.94 3.95
CA LYS A 82 -24.08 -13.08 4.46
C LYS A 82 -25.38 -12.63 5.11
N ALA A 83 -25.34 -11.58 5.93
CA ALA A 83 -26.53 -11.03 6.59
C ALA A 83 -27.60 -10.57 5.59
N VAL A 84 -27.20 -10.00 4.45
CA VAL A 84 -28.12 -9.64 3.36
C VAL A 84 -28.77 -10.89 2.74
N LEU A 85 -27.98 -11.93 2.47
CA LEU A 85 -28.50 -13.18 1.88
C LEU A 85 -29.47 -13.91 2.83
N ASP A 86 -29.21 -13.83 4.14
CA ASP A 86 -29.99 -14.49 5.18
C ASP A 86 -31.16 -13.61 5.69
N ASP A 87 -31.43 -12.44 5.09
CA ASP A 87 -32.42 -11.44 5.52
C ASP A 87 -32.32 -11.09 7.02
N ASN A 88 -31.10 -10.88 7.50
CA ASN A 88 -30.78 -10.59 8.90
C ASN A 88 -30.39 -9.11 9.09
N PRO A 89 -31.36 -8.20 9.30
CA PRO A 89 -31.09 -6.77 9.42
C PRO A 89 -30.30 -6.41 10.69
N GLU A 90 -30.44 -7.18 11.77
CA GLU A 90 -29.73 -6.94 13.03
C GLU A 90 -28.21 -7.17 12.86
N LEU A 91 -27.84 -8.30 12.25
CA LEU A 91 -26.44 -8.61 11.95
C LEU A 91 -25.86 -7.62 10.94
N LEU A 92 -26.63 -7.24 9.91
CA LEU A 92 -26.20 -6.24 8.94
C LEU A 92 -25.89 -4.90 9.62
N CYS A 93 -26.78 -4.43 10.49
CA CYS A 93 -26.59 -3.19 11.25
C CYS A 93 -25.34 -3.25 12.16
N ALA A 94 -25.12 -4.37 12.83
CA ALA A 94 -23.91 -4.59 13.64
C ALA A 94 -22.63 -4.53 12.79
N CYS A 95 -22.62 -5.17 11.61
CA CYS A 95 -21.48 -5.15 10.70
C CYS A 95 -21.18 -3.73 10.18
N LEU A 96 -22.20 -2.99 9.76
CA LEU A 96 -22.06 -1.60 9.30
C LEU A 96 -21.57 -0.68 10.42
N THR A 97 -22.00 -0.91 11.66
CA THR A 97 -21.50 -0.17 12.84
C THR A 97 -20.01 -0.42 13.06
N ILE A 98 -19.52 -1.65 12.87
CA ILE A 98 -18.08 -1.95 12.96
C ILE A 98 -17.32 -1.22 11.85
N ILE A 99 -17.80 -1.27 10.61
CA ILE A 99 -17.16 -0.59 9.46
C ILE A 99 -17.07 0.92 9.73
N GLN A 100 -18.16 1.55 10.20
CA GLN A 100 -18.19 2.96 10.56
C GLN A 100 -17.18 3.31 11.65
N LYS A 101 -17.11 2.51 12.73
CA LYS A 101 -16.14 2.72 13.81
C LYS A 101 -14.70 2.61 13.31
N THR A 102 -14.42 1.62 12.46
CA THR A 102 -13.10 1.49 11.81
C THR A 102 -12.74 2.73 11.00
N PHE A 103 -13.66 3.32 10.24
CA PHE A 103 -13.36 4.57 9.53
C PHE A 103 -12.96 5.73 10.46
N GLN A 104 -13.57 5.84 11.64
CA GLN A 104 -13.17 6.86 12.61
C GLN A 104 -11.76 6.61 13.18
N ILE A 105 -11.42 5.34 13.42
CA ILE A 105 -10.09 4.93 13.86
C ILE A 105 -9.06 5.23 12.77
N VAL A 106 -9.31 4.80 11.52
CA VAL A 106 -8.43 5.04 10.37
C VAL A 106 -8.23 6.53 10.13
N LYS A 107 -9.30 7.34 10.21
CA LYS A 107 -9.22 8.80 10.08
C LYS A 107 -8.33 9.41 11.16
N THR A 108 -8.41 8.90 12.39
CA THR A 108 -7.54 9.34 13.49
C THR A 108 -6.10 8.95 13.22
N SER A 109 -5.83 7.71 12.83
CA SER A 109 -4.46 7.24 12.54
C SER A 109 -3.83 7.93 11.35
N LEU A 110 -4.59 8.26 10.30
CA LEU A 110 -4.08 9.08 9.18
C LEU A 110 -3.58 10.45 9.64
N LYS A 111 -4.22 11.07 10.65
CA LYS A 111 -3.76 12.36 11.20
C LYS A 111 -2.45 12.23 11.97
N GLN A 112 -2.18 11.07 12.56
CA GLN A 112 -0.93 10.81 13.28
C GLN A 112 0.29 10.87 12.36
N LEU A 113 0.10 10.75 11.04
CA LEU A 113 1.19 10.91 10.08
C LEU A 113 1.94 12.24 10.27
N TYR A 114 1.22 13.32 10.57
CA TYR A 114 1.79 14.66 10.78
C TYR A 114 2.56 14.82 12.09
N GLU A 115 2.49 13.86 13.01
CA GLU A 115 3.18 13.93 14.31
C GLU A 115 4.70 13.74 14.16
N HIS A 116 5.10 12.80 13.30
CA HIS A 116 6.53 12.41 13.16
C HIS A 116 6.97 12.15 11.71
N CYS A 117 6.18 12.52 10.71
CA CYS A 117 6.62 12.54 9.32
C CYS A 117 6.54 13.97 8.77
N ASP A 118 7.70 14.64 8.69
CA ASP A 118 7.79 16.00 8.14
C ASP A 118 7.36 16.01 6.65
N PRO A 119 6.43 16.90 6.24
CA PRO A 119 5.97 16.96 4.85
C PRO A 119 7.07 17.27 3.82
N ALA A 120 8.05 18.10 4.18
CA ALA A 120 9.18 18.41 3.31
C ALA A 120 10.14 17.23 3.22
N PHE A 121 10.39 16.50 4.31
CA PHE A 121 11.11 15.22 4.27
C PHE A 121 10.42 14.23 3.33
N PHE A 122 9.11 14.00 3.50
CA PHE A 122 8.36 13.10 2.63
C PHE A 122 8.51 13.49 1.16
N TYR A 123 8.28 14.76 0.83
CA TYR A 123 8.26 15.22 -0.55
C TYR A 123 9.64 15.17 -1.22
N THR A 124 10.70 15.54 -0.49
CA THR A 124 12.04 15.72 -1.07
C THR A 124 12.97 14.52 -0.90
N LYS A 125 12.72 13.66 0.09
CA LYS A 125 13.58 12.51 0.40
C LYS A 125 12.87 11.19 0.13
N LEU A 126 11.74 10.93 0.78
CA LEU A 126 11.10 9.60 0.71
C LEU A 126 10.39 9.36 -0.63
N ARG A 127 9.63 10.34 -1.13
CA ARG A 127 8.81 10.21 -2.35
C ARG A 127 9.63 9.82 -3.57
N VAL A 128 10.91 10.19 -3.63
CA VAL A 128 11.81 9.82 -4.73
C VAL A 128 11.97 8.30 -4.81
N PHE A 129 12.15 7.62 -3.67
CA PHE A 129 12.28 6.16 -3.61
C PHE A 129 10.97 5.41 -3.90
N LEU A 130 9.83 6.03 -3.59
CA LEU A 130 8.51 5.47 -3.87
C LEU A 130 8.06 5.70 -5.31
N SER A 131 8.79 6.53 -6.07
CA SER A 131 8.42 6.88 -7.43
C SER A 131 8.72 5.75 -8.40
N GLY A 132 7.77 5.48 -9.29
CA GLY A 132 8.01 4.68 -10.47
C GLY A 132 8.48 5.58 -11.62
N TRP A 133 8.49 5.00 -12.82
CA TRP A 133 8.92 5.69 -14.04
C TRP A 133 7.80 5.84 -15.07
N LYS A 134 6.56 5.43 -14.76
CA LYS A 134 5.38 5.84 -15.53
C LYS A 134 5.10 7.32 -15.27
N ASN A 135 5.01 8.11 -16.33
CA ASN A 135 4.80 9.57 -16.30
C ASN A 135 5.91 10.34 -15.56
N SER A 136 7.11 9.76 -15.44
CA SER A 136 8.25 10.45 -14.85
C SER A 136 8.85 11.45 -15.85
N LYS A 137 9.10 12.68 -15.39
CA LYS A 137 9.76 13.71 -16.20
C LYS A 137 11.24 13.39 -16.47
N SER A 138 11.92 12.72 -15.53
CA SER A 138 13.32 12.31 -15.69
C SER A 138 13.47 11.01 -16.47
N LEU A 139 12.41 10.21 -16.56
CA LEU A 139 12.34 8.92 -17.25
C LEU A 139 11.15 8.86 -18.20
N PRO A 140 11.06 9.76 -19.21
CA PRO A 140 9.87 9.90 -20.04
C PRO A 140 9.54 8.62 -20.81
N ASP A 141 10.55 7.84 -21.18
CA ASP A 141 10.40 6.57 -21.89
C ASP A 141 10.27 5.37 -20.95
N GLY A 142 10.61 5.53 -19.66
CA GLY A 142 10.69 4.44 -18.69
C GLY A 142 12.11 3.89 -18.56
N ILE A 143 12.23 2.62 -18.15
CA ILE A 143 13.52 1.96 -17.90
C ILE A 143 13.61 0.66 -18.68
N ILE A 144 14.79 0.38 -19.24
CA ILE A 144 15.07 -0.91 -19.89
C ILE A 144 15.47 -1.95 -18.83
N TYR A 145 14.84 -3.12 -18.92
CA TYR A 145 15.18 -4.28 -18.09
C TYR A 145 16.06 -5.20 -18.92
N GLU A 146 17.38 -5.10 -18.72
CA GLU A 146 18.34 -5.83 -19.55
C GLU A 146 18.11 -7.34 -19.48
N GLY A 147 18.12 -8.01 -20.64
CA GLY A 147 17.83 -9.44 -20.73
C GLY A 147 16.35 -9.82 -20.59
N VAL A 148 15.46 -8.86 -20.36
CA VAL A 148 14.00 -9.07 -20.28
C VAL A 148 13.26 -8.36 -21.42
N SER A 149 13.57 -7.09 -21.65
CA SER A 149 12.95 -6.27 -22.70
C SER A 149 13.97 -5.38 -23.36
N THR A 150 13.94 -5.30 -24.69
CA THR A 150 14.74 -4.34 -25.47
C THR A 150 14.11 -2.95 -25.51
N LYS A 151 12.82 -2.84 -25.16
CA LYS A 151 12.09 -1.56 -25.05
C LYS A 151 11.96 -1.12 -23.59
N PRO A 152 12.06 0.19 -23.31
CA PRO A 152 11.76 0.74 -22.00
C PRO A 152 10.35 0.35 -21.51
N LEU A 153 10.22 -0.05 -20.26
CA LEU A 153 8.95 -0.37 -19.61
C LEU A 153 8.54 0.77 -18.68
N LYS A 154 7.23 1.01 -18.53
CA LYS A 154 6.66 2.09 -17.71
C LYS A 154 5.78 1.52 -16.59
N PHE A 155 6.23 1.69 -15.34
CA PHE A 155 5.49 1.23 -14.17
C PHE A 155 5.24 2.37 -13.18
N SER A 156 4.02 2.40 -12.60
CA SER A 156 3.69 3.30 -11.49
C SER A 156 4.41 2.84 -10.22
N GLY A 157 4.86 3.79 -9.40
CA GLY A 157 5.49 3.48 -8.12
C GLY A 157 4.50 3.11 -7.02
N ALA A 158 5.00 3.11 -5.79
CA ALA A 158 4.18 2.86 -4.62
C ALA A 158 3.21 4.01 -4.37
N SER A 159 1.96 3.66 -4.05
CA SER A 159 0.93 4.62 -3.70
C SER A 159 -0.06 3.99 -2.73
N GLY A 160 -0.69 4.80 -1.89
CA GLY A 160 -1.80 4.36 -1.04
C GLY A 160 -2.98 3.80 -1.85
N SER A 161 -3.11 4.15 -3.13
CA SER A 161 -4.12 3.55 -4.02
C SER A 161 -3.89 2.06 -4.32
N GLN A 162 -2.74 1.50 -3.93
CA GLN A 162 -2.47 0.07 -4.01
C GLN A 162 -2.94 -0.69 -2.75
N SER A 163 -3.44 0.00 -1.73
CA SER A 163 -4.10 -0.62 -0.57
C SER A 163 -5.44 -1.22 -1.02
N THR A 164 -5.60 -2.53 -0.85
CA THR A 164 -6.84 -3.22 -1.21
C THR A 164 -7.99 -2.93 -0.24
N THR A 165 -7.67 -2.54 0.98
CA THR A 165 -8.64 -2.26 2.05
C THR A 165 -9.64 -1.18 1.64
N PHE A 166 -9.18 -0.04 1.13
CA PHE A 166 -10.08 1.04 0.72
C PHE A 166 -10.92 0.66 -0.52
N HIS A 167 -10.34 -0.06 -1.48
CA HIS A 167 -11.09 -0.58 -2.63
C HIS A 167 -12.19 -1.57 -2.22
N ALA A 168 -11.91 -2.42 -1.23
CA ALA A 168 -12.90 -3.36 -0.71
C ALA A 168 -14.09 -2.62 -0.07
N PHE A 169 -13.83 -1.53 0.65
CA PHE A 169 -14.88 -0.69 1.24
C PHE A 169 -15.70 0.08 0.21
N ASP A 170 -15.06 0.63 -0.82
CA ASP A 170 -15.80 1.27 -1.90
C ASP A 170 -16.70 0.25 -2.62
N ALA A 171 -16.16 -0.95 -2.91
CA ALA A 171 -16.89 -2.00 -3.59
C ALA A 171 -18.11 -2.50 -2.81
N VAL A 172 -17.95 -2.79 -1.50
CA VAL A 172 -19.08 -3.31 -0.68
C VAL A 172 -20.17 -2.24 -0.46
N LEU A 173 -19.80 -0.96 -0.40
CA LEU A 173 -20.74 0.14 -0.22
C LEU A 173 -21.34 0.62 -1.56
N GLY A 174 -20.94 0.02 -2.69
CA GLY A 174 -21.41 0.42 -4.02
C GLY A 174 -20.93 1.81 -4.44
N ILE A 175 -19.81 2.30 -3.90
CA ILE A 175 -19.26 3.61 -4.23
C ILE A 175 -18.48 3.52 -5.55
N VAL A 176 -18.92 4.29 -6.54
CA VAL A 176 -18.25 4.37 -7.85
C VAL A 176 -17.64 5.76 -8.01
N HIS A 177 -16.31 5.81 -8.08
CA HIS A 177 -15.58 7.05 -8.34
C HIS A 177 -15.59 7.37 -9.84
N SER A 178 -16.00 8.59 -10.20
CA SER A 178 -15.91 9.06 -11.59
C SER A 178 -14.47 9.05 -12.10
N ARG A 179 -14.26 8.65 -13.36
CA ARG A 179 -12.94 8.77 -14.01
C ARG A 179 -12.66 10.25 -14.22
N LYS A 180 -11.50 10.72 -13.75
CA LYS A 180 -10.93 12.02 -14.14
C LYS A 180 -10.31 11.93 -15.52
#